data_AF-A0A1T2X6Q2-F1
#
_entry.id   AF-A0A1T2X6Q2-F1
#
_cell.length_a   1.000
_cell.length_b   1.000
_cell.length_c   1.000
_cell.angle_alpha   90.00
_cell.angle_beta   90.00
_cell.angle_gamma   90.00
#
_symmetry.space_group_name_H-M   'P 1'
#
loop_
_entity.id
_entity.type
_entity.pdbx_description
1 polymer ?
#
loop_
_entity_poly.entity_id
_entity_poly.type
_entity_poly.pdbx_seq_one_letter_code
_entity_poly.pdbx_strand_id
1 'polypeptide(L)'
;MSEPWKPTAQAEAERWAQLKSDIIEAAPSLGIDSIGFASADPFTTLKNRLIEHRAKGYESGFEEPDLDKRVQPALLFDRPQSIIAIAVAYPSKLIDPPKSEPGAYRGILSRSAWGQDYHQALRERLARLEAFIQERVPEARMESMVDTGALSDRAVAERAGIGWSAKNCSIISPKLGSWMYLGEMITNLPFEPDTPVEEGCGDCNRCIDACPTGALVGPGQLNAQRCISFLTQTKGTLSEEFMTKIGNRLYGCDTCQIVCPPNRGKNWTQHPELQPDPETVKPLLIPLLSLSNKEFKARFGSNASSWRGKKPIQRNVIIGLGNFKDATAIPHLHTVMREDPRYELRYTAAWALSKIGGEASMDVLNDVIQRESHIEVLEAIQRARVKLGADTEPLFYREMDSPIGTLTLIRSMKGLCHIEFGTYADREEKIQQWTSRWYEHPELIPNSAALDDIVGQLKEYFGGQRTTFDIPLDMQGTPFQRKVWQALTEIPYGETWSYKQVAEQIGQPKAVRAVGGANNKNPVSIIVPCHRVIGASGAMVGYGGGLDKKQILLALEQRQD
;
A
#
# COMPACT_ATOMS: atom_id res chain seq x y z
N MET A 1 45.82 39.83 -37.14
CA MET A 1 44.72 38.95 -36.68
C MET A 1 43.76 39.83 -35.92
N SER A 2 42.67 40.25 -36.56
CA SER A 2 41.61 41.02 -35.90
C SER A 2 40.94 40.13 -34.86
N GLU A 3 40.82 40.61 -33.62
CA GLU A 3 40.03 39.95 -32.58
C GLU A 3 38.61 39.69 -33.12
N PRO A 4 38.02 38.50 -32.88
CA PRO A 4 36.66 38.23 -33.28
C PRO A 4 35.73 39.25 -32.62
N TRP A 5 34.92 39.93 -33.44
CA TRP A 5 33.89 40.87 -33.00
C TRP A 5 32.99 40.18 -31.96
N LYS A 6 32.97 40.72 -30.73
CA LYS A 6 32.04 40.30 -29.68
C LYS A 6 30.80 41.19 -29.75
N PRO A 7 29.58 40.64 -29.80
CA PRO A 7 28.36 41.44 -29.72
C PRO A 7 28.36 42.27 -28.43
N THR A 8 27.71 43.43 -28.47
CA THR A 8 27.49 44.23 -27.25
C THR A 8 26.48 43.53 -26.35
N ALA A 9 26.52 43.78 -25.03
CA ALA A 9 25.56 43.21 -24.09
C ALA A 9 24.10 43.52 -24.46
N GLN A 10 23.85 44.69 -25.08
CA GLN A 10 22.54 45.06 -25.60
C GLN A 10 22.13 44.18 -26.80
N ALA A 11 23.02 43.94 -27.75
CA ALA A 11 22.74 43.08 -28.90
C ALA A 11 22.50 41.62 -28.47
N GLU A 12 23.18 41.15 -27.42
CA GLU A 12 22.90 39.83 -26.83
C GLU A 12 21.52 39.79 -26.16
N ALA A 13 21.16 40.82 -25.37
CA ALA A 13 19.83 40.90 -24.75
C ALA A 13 18.71 40.93 -25.80
N GLU A 14 18.88 41.70 -26.87
CA GLU A 14 17.93 41.75 -28.00
C GLU A 14 17.82 40.41 -28.72
N ARG A 15 18.94 39.68 -28.92
CA ARG A 15 18.93 38.31 -29.48
C ARG A 15 18.09 37.36 -28.62
N TRP A 16 18.28 37.38 -27.30
CA TRP A 16 17.54 36.48 -26.39
C TRP A 16 16.06 36.84 -26.28
N ALA A 17 15.73 38.14 -26.29
CA ALA A 17 14.35 38.61 -26.35
C ALA A 17 13.65 38.17 -27.64
N GLN A 18 14.33 38.27 -28.79
CA GLN A 18 13.79 37.79 -30.06
C GLN A 18 13.57 36.27 -30.03
N LEU A 19 14.55 35.49 -29.58
CA LEU A 19 14.42 34.04 -29.49
C LEU A 19 13.28 33.63 -28.54
N LYS A 20 13.12 34.31 -27.40
CA LYS A 20 11.99 34.10 -26.49
C LYS A 20 10.66 34.33 -27.21
N SER A 21 10.54 35.40 -27.99
CA SER A 21 9.36 35.69 -28.81
C SER A 21 9.09 34.59 -29.83
N ASP A 22 10.12 34.15 -30.56
CA ASP A 22 10.00 33.09 -31.57
C ASP A 22 9.54 31.76 -30.95
N ILE A 23 10.04 31.42 -29.75
CA ILE A 23 9.62 30.23 -28.99
C ILE A 23 8.14 30.32 -28.61
N ILE A 24 7.70 31.48 -28.11
CA ILE A 24 6.30 31.71 -27.73
C ILE A 24 5.37 31.57 -28.93
N GLU A 25 5.75 32.15 -30.08
CA GLU A 25 4.99 32.05 -31.33
C GLU A 25 4.94 30.62 -31.86
N ALA A 26 6.04 29.87 -31.76
CA ALA A 26 6.12 28.49 -32.23
C ALA A 26 5.37 27.50 -31.33
N ALA A 27 5.23 27.78 -30.03
CA ALA A 27 4.72 26.84 -29.03
C ALA A 27 3.41 26.10 -29.43
N PRO A 28 2.36 26.77 -29.97
CA PRO A 28 1.16 26.08 -30.42
C PRO A 28 1.42 25.05 -31.53
N SER A 29 2.31 25.35 -32.48
CA SER A 29 2.69 24.41 -33.55
C SER A 29 3.47 23.18 -33.03
N LEU A 30 4.14 23.36 -31.88
CA LEU A 30 4.81 22.29 -31.15
C LEU A 30 3.86 21.52 -30.23
N GLY A 31 2.56 21.86 -30.21
CA GLY A 31 1.54 21.22 -29.37
C GLY A 31 1.53 21.69 -27.91
N ILE A 32 2.09 22.85 -27.61
CA ILE A 32 2.15 23.43 -26.27
C ILE A 32 1.06 24.52 -26.14
N ASP A 33 0.22 24.43 -25.11
CA ASP A 33 -0.94 25.34 -24.94
C ASP A 33 -0.62 26.60 -24.12
N SER A 34 0.41 26.51 -23.28
CA SER A 34 0.97 27.62 -22.51
C SER A 34 2.46 27.37 -22.29
N ILE A 35 3.25 28.41 -22.43
CA ILE A 35 4.71 28.39 -22.20
C ILE A 35 5.08 29.61 -21.36
N GLY A 36 6.08 29.47 -20.50
CA GLY A 36 6.55 30.53 -19.63
C GLY A 36 8.02 30.36 -19.26
N PHE A 37 8.66 31.42 -18.83
CA PHE A 37 10.10 31.48 -18.58
C PHE A 37 10.35 31.88 -17.12
N ALA A 38 11.25 31.17 -16.44
CA ALA A 38 11.61 31.43 -15.05
C ALA A 38 13.13 31.54 -14.90
N SER A 39 13.59 32.22 -13.84
CA SER A 39 15.01 32.18 -13.48
C SER A 39 15.44 30.76 -13.09
N ALA A 40 16.73 30.46 -13.17
CA ALA A 40 17.31 29.21 -12.69
C ALA A 40 17.74 29.25 -11.20
N ASP A 41 17.36 30.30 -10.47
CA ASP A 41 17.75 30.46 -9.07
C ASP A 41 17.16 29.37 -8.17
N PRO A 42 17.77 29.11 -7.00
CA PRO A 42 17.23 28.16 -6.04
C PRO A 42 15.81 28.52 -5.55
N PHE A 43 14.94 27.52 -5.40
CA PHE A 43 13.60 27.66 -4.85
C PHE A 43 13.63 27.67 -3.30
N THR A 44 14.16 28.73 -2.71
CA THR A 44 14.39 28.82 -1.25
C THR A 44 13.09 28.70 -0.43
N THR A 45 12.01 29.36 -0.85
CA THR A 45 10.69 29.25 -0.19
C THR A 45 10.14 27.83 -0.25
N LEU A 46 10.31 27.14 -1.39
CA LEU A 46 9.90 25.74 -1.53
C LEU A 46 10.70 24.83 -0.60
N LYS A 47 12.00 25.05 -0.45
CA LYS A 47 12.87 24.24 0.44
C LYS A 47 12.31 24.17 1.86
N ASN A 48 11.94 25.32 2.43
CA ASN A 48 11.35 25.39 3.77
C ASN A 48 10.01 24.63 3.84
N ARG A 49 9.14 24.79 2.82
CA ARG A 49 7.87 24.06 2.75
C ARG A 49 8.06 22.55 2.68
N LEU A 50 9.03 22.07 1.89
CA LEU A 50 9.33 20.64 1.76
C LEU A 50 9.85 20.04 3.07
N ILE A 51 10.74 20.75 3.78
CA ILE A 51 11.23 20.32 5.10
C ILE A 51 10.07 20.18 6.09
N GLU A 52 9.18 21.17 6.16
CA GLU A 52 8.02 21.12 7.06
C GLU A 52 7.05 20.00 6.68
N HIS A 53 6.79 19.82 5.38
CA HIS A 53 5.92 18.78 4.85
C HIS A 53 6.46 17.37 5.19
N ARG A 54 7.77 17.16 5.06
CA ARG A 54 8.46 15.93 5.49
C ARG A 54 8.37 15.72 7.00
N ALA A 55 8.66 16.75 7.79
CA ALA A 55 8.60 16.67 9.26
C ALA A 55 7.20 16.29 9.78
N LYS A 56 6.14 16.69 9.06
CA LYS A 56 4.75 16.32 9.35
C LYS A 56 4.34 14.92 8.86
N GLY A 57 5.22 14.21 8.12
CA GLY A 57 4.91 12.92 7.51
C GLY A 57 3.86 13.01 6.40
N TYR A 58 3.78 14.15 5.71
CA TYR A 58 2.76 14.39 4.68
C TYR A 58 3.18 13.99 3.26
N GLU A 59 4.46 13.66 3.04
CA GLU A 59 5.00 13.18 1.76
C GLU A 59 4.32 11.87 1.33
N SER A 60 4.24 11.61 0.03
CA SER A 60 3.73 10.35 -0.51
C SER A 60 4.79 9.24 -0.57
N GLY A 61 6.05 9.63 -0.71
CA GLY A 61 7.16 8.74 -1.03
C GLY A 61 7.34 8.51 -2.54
N PHE A 62 6.61 9.26 -3.39
CA PHE A 62 6.85 9.30 -4.85
C PHE A 62 7.78 10.46 -5.25
N GLU A 63 7.97 11.43 -4.36
CA GLU A 63 8.84 12.57 -4.57
C GLU A 63 10.33 12.16 -4.59
N GLU A 64 11.16 12.90 -5.34
CA GLU A 64 12.62 12.82 -5.22
C GLU A 64 13.04 13.03 -3.73
N PRO A 65 13.74 12.07 -3.10
CA PRO A 65 14.05 12.14 -1.67
C PRO A 65 15.03 13.26 -1.31
N ASP A 66 15.94 13.62 -2.23
CA ASP A 66 16.93 14.67 -2.01
C ASP A 66 16.32 16.06 -2.21
N LEU A 67 16.05 16.75 -1.08
CA LEU A 67 15.44 18.08 -1.08
C LEU A 67 16.31 19.14 -1.75
N ASP A 68 17.63 18.97 -1.78
CA ASP A 68 18.51 19.94 -2.43
C ASP A 68 18.38 19.84 -3.94
N LYS A 69 18.33 18.63 -4.50
CA LYS A 69 18.03 18.43 -5.93
C LYS A 69 16.67 19.00 -6.34
N ARG A 70 15.68 18.94 -5.45
CA ARG A 70 14.33 19.47 -5.72
C ARG A 70 14.25 20.99 -5.87
N VAL A 71 15.20 21.71 -5.31
CA VAL A 71 15.15 23.17 -5.20
C VAL A 71 16.35 23.88 -5.80
N GLN A 72 17.40 23.16 -6.20
CA GLN A 72 18.62 23.75 -6.77
C GLN A 72 18.84 23.25 -8.21
N PRO A 73 18.38 24.00 -9.23
CA PRO A 73 18.61 23.65 -10.63
C PRO A 73 20.09 23.38 -10.98
N ALA A 74 21.02 24.08 -10.31
CA ALA A 74 22.46 23.91 -10.52
C ALA A 74 23.02 22.55 -10.08
N LEU A 75 22.28 21.75 -9.30
CA LEU A 75 22.64 20.36 -8.98
C LEU A 75 22.22 19.38 -10.08
N LEU A 76 21.33 19.79 -10.98
CA LEU A 76 20.77 18.98 -12.05
C LEU A 76 21.40 19.32 -13.40
N PHE A 77 21.89 20.55 -13.55
CA PHE A 77 22.38 21.09 -14.80
C PHE A 77 23.56 22.03 -14.55
N ASP A 78 24.62 21.94 -15.36
CA ASP A 78 25.82 22.77 -15.23
C ASP A 78 25.57 24.20 -15.74
N ARG A 79 25.75 25.20 -14.86
CA ARG A 79 25.56 26.64 -15.14
C ARG A 79 24.18 26.94 -15.77
N PRO A 80 23.07 26.64 -15.08
CA PRO A 80 21.76 26.97 -15.58
C PRO A 80 21.56 28.49 -15.55
N GLN A 81 20.81 29.03 -16.50
CA GLN A 81 20.51 30.46 -16.61
C GLN A 81 19.00 30.73 -16.55
N SER A 82 18.19 29.88 -17.17
CA SER A 82 16.73 29.95 -17.06
C SER A 82 16.08 28.57 -17.08
N ILE A 83 14.78 28.52 -16.82
CA ILE A 83 13.93 27.35 -16.95
C ILE A 83 12.72 27.71 -17.82
N ILE A 84 12.41 26.90 -18.82
CA ILE A 84 11.22 27.03 -19.64
C ILE A 84 10.17 26.07 -19.11
N ALA A 85 9.00 26.57 -18.70
CA ALA A 85 7.86 25.77 -18.27
C ALA A 85 6.86 25.63 -19.41
N ILE A 86 6.31 24.43 -19.61
CA ILE A 86 5.24 24.18 -20.56
C ILE A 86 4.00 23.65 -19.84
N ALA A 87 2.83 23.93 -20.40
CA ALA A 87 1.59 23.28 -20.04
C ALA A 87 0.80 22.81 -21.27
N VAL A 88 0.24 21.62 -21.15
CA VAL A 88 -0.57 20.97 -22.18
C VAL A 88 -1.92 20.62 -21.57
N ALA A 89 -2.98 21.22 -22.09
CA ALA A 89 -4.32 21.07 -21.58
C ALA A 89 -4.92 19.72 -22.00
N TYR A 90 -5.72 19.11 -21.12
CA TYR A 90 -6.31 17.78 -21.37
C TYR A 90 -7.84 17.80 -21.20
N PRO A 91 -8.56 16.83 -21.82
CA PRO A 91 -10.02 16.79 -21.77
C PRO A 91 -10.53 16.54 -20.35
N SER A 92 -11.62 17.22 -19.99
CA SER A 92 -12.27 17.10 -18.68
C SER A 92 -13.66 16.48 -18.76
N LYS A 93 -14.18 16.26 -19.97
CA LYS A 93 -15.47 15.64 -20.24
C LYS A 93 -15.29 14.39 -21.08
N LEU A 94 -16.05 13.36 -20.74
CA LEU A 94 -16.16 12.14 -21.52
C LEU A 94 -17.36 12.28 -22.46
N ILE A 95 -17.17 12.03 -23.75
CA ILE A 95 -18.24 11.99 -24.75
C ILE A 95 -18.97 10.65 -24.59
N ASP A 96 -20.31 10.68 -24.61
CA ASP A 96 -21.20 9.52 -24.46
C ASP A 96 -20.75 8.52 -23.39
N PRO A 97 -20.60 8.96 -22.12
CA PRO A 97 -20.02 8.14 -21.07
C PRO A 97 -20.89 6.91 -20.81
N PRO A 98 -20.34 5.68 -20.84
CA PRO A 98 -21.15 4.49 -20.64
C PRO A 98 -21.76 4.50 -19.23
N LYS A 99 -23.01 4.05 -19.13
CA LYS A 99 -23.75 4.07 -17.86
C LYS A 99 -23.19 3.04 -16.90
N SER A 100 -23.22 3.40 -15.61
CA SER A 100 -22.93 2.49 -14.51
C SER A 100 -24.24 2.23 -13.81
N GLU A 101 -24.68 0.98 -13.80
CA GLU A 101 -26.01 0.56 -13.33
C GLU A 101 -25.94 -0.86 -12.76
N PRO A 102 -26.95 -1.31 -11.98
CA PRO A 102 -26.95 -2.65 -11.40
C PRO A 102 -26.67 -3.74 -12.45
N GLY A 103 -25.71 -4.64 -12.16
CA GLY A 103 -25.25 -5.69 -13.07
C GLY A 103 -24.21 -5.24 -14.11
N ALA A 104 -23.96 -3.93 -14.24
CA ALA A 104 -22.99 -3.35 -15.15
C ALA A 104 -22.23 -2.18 -14.49
N TYR A 105 -21.84 -2.35 -13.22
CA TYR A 105 -21.12 -1.32 -12.48
C TYR A 105 -19.75 -1.05 -13.09
N ARG A 106 -19.40 0.25 -13.17
CA ARG A 106 -18.16 0.71 -13.78
C ARG A 106 -17.29 1.48 -12.78
N GLY A 107 -16.00 1.30 -12.93
CA GLY A 107 -14.99 2.14 -12.27
C GLY A 107 -14.71 3.41 -13.08
N ILE A 108 -13.86 4.28 -12.55
CA ILE A 108 -13.39 5.47 -13.28
C ILE A 108 -11.90 5.72 -13.01
N LEU A 109 -11.16 6.05 -14.07
CA LEU A 109 -9.81 6.61 -14.01
C LEU A 109 -9.88 8.15 -13.98
N SER A 110 -9.02 8.77 -13.16
CA SER A 110 -8.82 10.22 -13.15
C SER A 110 -8.48 10.73 -14.56
N ARG A 111 -8.92 11.95 -14.85
CA ARG A 111 -8.66 12.63 -16.13
C ARG A 111 -7.18 12.76 -16.46
N SER A 112 -6.31 12.81 -15.45
CA SER A 112 -4.87 12.85 -15.67
C SER A 112 -4.32 11.56 -16.30
N ALA A 113 -5.11 10.49 -16.29
CA ALA A 113 -4.80 9.20 -16.89
C ALA A 113 -5.80 8.89 -18.01
N TRP A 114 -6.15 9.87 -18.85
CA TRP A 114 -6.94 9.66 -20.06
C TRP A 114 -6.04 9.73 -21.29
N GLY A 115 -6.33 8.90 -22.31
CA GLY A 115 -5.50 8.82 -23.51
C GLY A 115 -4.10 8.25 -23.26
N GLN A 116 -3.15 8.69 -24.08
CA GLN A 116 -1.73 8.39 -23.98
C GLN A 116 -1.14 8.95 -22.67
N ASP A 117 -0.17 8.22 -22.12
CA ASP A 117 0.62 8.64 -20.96
C ASP A 117 1.25 10.02 -21.21
N TYR A 118 0.89 10.99 -20.37
CA TYR A 118 1.35 12.37 -20.49
C TYR A 118 2.88 12.48 -20.38
N HIS A 119 3.55 11.56 -19.70
CA HIS A 119 5.01 11.53 -19.65
C HIS A 119 5.60 11.44 -21.06
N GLN A 120 5.00 10.61 -21.93
CA GLN A 120 5.44 10.49 -23.33
C GLN A 120 5.00 11.71 -24.12
N ALA A 121 3.73 12.11 -23.99
CA ALA A 121 3.17 13.23 -24.74
C ALA A 121 3.91 14.55 -24.50
N LEU A 122 4.36 14.82 -23.26
CA LEU A 122 5.14 16.02 -22.93
C LEU A 122 6.60 15.89 -23.31
N ARG A 123 7.24 14.72 -23.15
CA ARG A 123 8.61 14.51 -23.62
C ARG A 123 8.75 14.72 -25.12
N GLU A 124 7.78 14.27 -25.92
CA GLU A 124 7.76 14.52 -27.37
C GLU A 124 7.62 16.01 -27.72
N ARG A 125 6.90 16.79 -26.90
CA ARG A 125 6.77 18.24 -27.07
C ARG A 125 8.04 18.98 -26.67
N LEU A 126 8.63 18.59 -25.53
CA LEU A 126 9.91 19.13 -25.07
C LEU A 126 11.04 18.82 -26.07
N ALA A 127 11.08 17.62 -26.65
CA ALA A 127 12.06 17.28 -27.69
C ALA A 127 11.88 18.13 -28.96
N ARG A 128 10.64 18.42 -29.37
CA ARG A 128 10.37 19.34 -30.49
C ARG A 128 10.79 20.77 -30.19
N LEU A 129 10.55 21.24 -28.96
CA LEU A 129 11.02 22.55 -28.49
C LEU A 129 12.55 22.62 -28.44
N GLU A 130 13.20 21.57 -27.96
CA GLU A 130 14.66 21.46 -27.91
C GLU A 130 15.25 21.57 -29.32
N ALA A 131 14.72 20.82 -30.28
CA ALA A 131 15.14 20.87 -31.68
C ALA A 131 14.94 22.27 -32.29
N PHE A 132 13.81 22.91 -32.00
CA PHE A 132 13.52 24.28 -32.46
C PHE A 132 14.55 25.30 -31.95
N ILE A 133 14.96 25.17 -30.68
CA ILE A 133 15.98 26.03 -30.06
C ILE A 133 17.38 25.72 -30.62
N GLN A 134 17.75 24.44 -30.72
CA GLN A 134 19.06 24.00 -31.23
C GLN A 134 19.32 24.44 -32.67
N GLU A 135 18.29 24.51 -33.51
CA GLU A 135 18.40 25.04 -34.88
C GLU A 135 18.87 26.51 -34.91
N ARG A 136 18.48 27.30 -33.90
CA ARG A 136 18.79 28.74 -33.79
C ARG A 136 20.00 29.03 -32.92
N VAL A 137 20.30 28.14 -31.98
CA VAL A 137 21.38 28.25 -31.00
C VAL A 137 22.05 26.87 -30.84
N PRO A 138 22.97 26.49 -31.75
CA PRO A 138 23.60 25.17 -31.72
C PRO A 138 24.37 24.86 -30.42
N GLU A 139 24.80 25.88 -29.69
CA GLU A 139 25.48 25.79 -28.40
C GLU A 139 24.52 25.65 -27.18
N ALA A 140 23.21 25.67 -27.41
CA ALA A 140 22.22 25.55 -26.35
C ALA A 140 22.28 24.15 -25.72
N ARG A 141 22.38 24.11 -24.39
CA ARG A 141 22.26 22.90 -23.58
C ARG A 141 20.92 22.96 -22.85
N MET A 142 20.20 21.85 -22.86
CA MET A 142 18.86 21.76 -22.31
C MET A 142 18.68 20.41 -21.61
N GLU A 143 18.00 20.41 -20.48
CA GLU A 143 17.62 19.19 -19.76
C GLU A 143 16.14 19.25 -19.43
N SER A 144 15.37 18.28 -19.94
CA SER A 144 13.91 18.26 -19.87
C SER A 144 13.41 17.32 -18.77
N MET A 145 12.38 17.74 -18.05
CA MET A 145 11.76 17.00 -16.96
C MET A 145 10.23 17.04 -17.06
N VAL A 146 9.60 15.93 -16.68
CA VAL A 146 8.14 15.77 -16.59
C VAL A 146 7.86 14.77 -15.47
N ASP A 147 7.25 15.23 -14.37
CA ASP A 147 6.80 14.49 -13.18
C ASP A 147 7.87 13.69 -12.41
N THR A 148 8.55 12.81 -13.13
CA THR A 148 9.66 11.95 -12.70
C THR A 148 11.00 12.68 -12.53
N GLY A 149 11.05 13.98 -12.81
CA GLY A 149 12.21 14.83 -12.57
C GLY A 149 12.42 15.15 -11.09
N ALA A 150 13.56 15.78 -10.77
CA ALA A 150 13.86 16.14 -9.38
C ALA A 150 13.11 17.41 -8.93
N LEU A 151 12.93 18.38 -9.83
CA LEU A 151 12.27 19.65 -9.52
C LEU A 151 10.80 19.46 -9.10
N SER A 152 10.18 20.55 -8.66
CA SER A 152 8.73 20.60 -8.55
C SER A 152 8.17 21.32 -9.77
N ASP A 153 7.59 20.57 -10.70
CA ASP A 153 6.98 21.08 -11.93
C ASP A 153 5.98 22.20 -11.61
N ARG A 154 5.26 22.06 -10.48
CA ARG A 154 4.31 23.06 -9.99
C ARG A 154 4.99 24.37 -9.59
N ALA A 155 6.09 24.30 -8.83
CA ALA A 155 6.81 25.50 -8.42
C ALA A 155 7.50 26.18 -9.62
N VAL A 156 7.98 25.40 -10.59
CA VAL A 156 8.50 25.90 -11.86
C VAL A 156 7.39 26.64 -12.63
N ALA A 157 6.23 26.02 -12.80
CA ALA A 157 5.09 26.61 -13.51
C ALA A 157 4.54 27.88 -12.84
N GLU A 158 4.50 27.93 -11.50
CA GLU A 158 4.14 29.13 -10.74
C GLU A 158 5.13 30.27 -11.01
N ARG A 159 6.44 30.00 -10.89
CA ARG A 159 7.49 31.00 -11.10
C ARG A 159 7.55 31.47 -12.56
N ALA A 160 7.21 30.61 -13.50
CA ALA A 160 7.19 30.90 -14.93
C ALA A 160 5.89 31.57 -15.42
N GLY A 161 4.95 31.90 -14.53
CA GLY A 161 3.72 32.60 -14.92
C GLY A 161 2.68 31.75 -15.68
N ILE A 162 2.79 30.42 -15.65
CA ILE A 162 1.78 29.53 -16.26
C ILE A 162 0.44 29.61 -15.52
N GLY A 163 0.50 29.77 -14.20
CA GLY A 163 -0.65 29.84 -13.31
C GLY A 163 -0.23 30.07 -11.86
N TRP A 164 -1.19 30.04 -10.94
CA TRP A 164 -0.93 30.22 -9.51
C TRP A 164 -1.10 28.89 -8.75
N SER A 165 -0.41 28.72 -7.61
CA SER A 165 -0.64 27.59 -6.69
C SER A 165 -1.94 27.77 -5.92
N ALA A 166 -2.96 27.00 -6.26
CA ALA A 166 -4.29 27.11 -5.64
C ALA A 166 -4.40 26.31 -4.33
N LYS A 167 -5.47 26.59 -3.57
CA LYS A 167 -5.73 25.90 -2.27
C LYS A 167 -5.85 24.38 -2.37
N ASN A 168 -6.19 23.84 -3.55
CA ASN A 168 -6.22 22.39 -3.81
C ASN A 168 -4.86 21.78 -4.19
N CYS A 169 -3.79 22.57 -4.12
CA CYS A 169 -2.40 22.22 -4.49
C CYS A 169 -2.13 22.08 -5.99
N SER A 170 -3.11 22.29 -6.87
CA SER A 170 -2.89 22.35 -8.32
C SER A 170 -2.38 23.72 -8.76
N ILE A 171 -1.64 23.78 -9.86
CA ILE A 171 -1.48 25.02 -10.61
C ILE A 171 -2.76 25.28 -11.39
N ILE A 172 -3.27 26.51 -11.34
CA ILE A 172 -4.43 26.93 -12.11
C ILE A 172 -4.02 28.05 -13.05
N SER A 173 -4.26 27.84 -14.34
CA SER A 173 -4.13 28.89 -15.36
C SER A 173 -5.47 29.64 -15.48
N PRO A 174 -5.47 30.99 -15.59
CA PRO A 174 -6.67 31.76 -15.91
C PRO A 174 -7.36 31.25 -17.18
N LYS A 175 -6.57 30.93 -18.21
CA LYS A 175 -7.04 30.38 -19.49
C LYS A 175 -7.43 28.90 -19.37
N LEU A 176 -6.51 28.04 -18.94
CA LEU A 176 -6.65 26.58 -19.07
C LEU A 176 -7.36 25.90 -17.88
N GLY A 177 -7.41 26.58 -16.73
CA GLY A 177 -7.84 25.96 -15.47
C GLY A 177 -6.73 25.10 -14.90
N SER A 178 -7.09 24.05 -14.15
CA SER A 178 -6.12 23.04 -13.68
C SER A 178 -6.07 21.78 -14.54
N TRP A 179 -6.88 21.69 -15.60
CA TRP A 179 -6.87 20.57 -16.53
C TRP A 179 -5.69 20.66 -17.51
N MET A 180 -4.48 20.61 -16.98
CA MET A 180 -3.23 20.67 -17.73
C MET A 180 -2.14 19.80 -17.09
N TYR A 181 -1.33 19.20 -17.95
CA TYR A 181 -0.06 18.57 -17.59
C TYR A 181 1.04 19.63 -17.60
N LEU A 182 2.07 19.43 -16.78
CA LEU A 182 3.22 20.34 -16.65
C LEU A 182 4.49 19.61 -17.04
N GLY A 183 5.42 20.35 -17.62
CA GLY A 183 6.79 19.91 -17.83
C GLY A 183 7.71 21.11 -17.92
N GLU A 184 9.01 20.86 -17.84
CA GLU A 184 10.00 21.92 -17.80
C GLU A 184 11.29 21.55 -18.51
N MET A 185 12.07 22.58 -18.85
CA MET A 185 13.37 22.46 -19.50
C MET A 185 14.34 23.46 -18.87
N ILE A 186 15.35 22.97 -18.17
CA ILE A 186 16.46 23.79 -17.65
C ILE A 186 17.40 24.09 -18.81
N THR A 187 17.90 25.32 -18.92
CA THR A 187 18.81 25.70 -20.01
C THR A 187 19.90 26.68 -19.57
N ASN A 188 21.01 26.70 -20.31
CA ASN A 188 22.07 27.71 -20.19
C ASN A 188 21.77 29.02 -20.93
N LEU A 189 20.59 29.16 -21.55
CA LEU A 189 20.17 30.39 -22.21
C LEU A 189 19.61 31.40 -21.19
N PRO A 190 20.01 32.68 -21.23
CA PRO A 190 19.62 33.67 -20.22
C PRO A 190 18.30 34.37 -20.57
N PHE A 191 17.20 33.61 -20.67
CA PHE A 191 15.90 34.21 -20.93
C PHE A 191 15.42 35.06 -19.75
N GLU A 192 14.84 36.23 -20.06
CA GLU A 192 14.20 37.07 -19.05
C GLU A 192 12.99 36.33 -18.44
N PRO A 193 12.88 36.25 -17.10
CA PRO A 193 11.75 35.60 -16.44
C PRO A 193 10.42 36.31 -16.70
N ASP A 194 9.35 35.53 -16.78
CA ASP A 194 7.98 36.04 -16.77
C ASP A 194 7.50 36.35 -15.35
N THR A 195 6.41 37.11 -15.27
CA THR A 195 5.79 37.47 -13.99
C THR A 195 4.83 36.38 -13.51
N PRO A 196 4.95 35.92 -12.25
CA PRO A 196 3.99 35.00 -11.65
C PRO A 196 2.55 35.52 -11.69
N VAL A 197 1.59 34.63 -11.91
CA VAL A 197 0.16 34.96 -11.93
C VAL A 197 -0.36 35.23 -10.52
N GLU A 198 -1.21 36.24 -10.36
CA GLU A 198 -1.85 36.56 -9.08
C GLU A 198 -2.74 35.41 -8.57
N GLU A 199 -2.77 35.22 -7.24
CA GLU A 199 -3.58 34.20 -6.58
C GLU A 199 -5.08 34.44 -6.82
N GLY A 200 -5.79 33.42 -7.31
CA GLY A 200 -7.19 33.54 -7.73
C GLY A 200 -8.24 32.83 -6.86
N CYS A 201 -7.89 32.27 -5.70
CA CYS A 201 -8.86 31.55 -4.85
C CYS A 201 -9.66 32.49 -3.94
N GLY A 202 -9.05 33.57 -3.43
CA GLY A 202 -9.66 34.45 -2.43
C GLY A 202 -10.20 33.64 -1.22
N ASP A 203 -11.42 33.94 -0.78
CA ASP A 203 -12.05 33.28 0.38
C ASP A 203 -12.66 31.90 0.09
N CYS A 204 -12.59 31.41 -1.16
CA CYS A 204 -13.17 30.12 -1.54
C CYS A 204 -12.49 28.94 -0.82
N ASN A 205 -13.27 28.00 -0.26
CA ASN A 205 -12.77 26.76 0.37
C ASN A 205 -13.36 25.45 -0.19
N ARG A 206 -14.11 25.52 -1.31
CA ARG A 206 -14.88 24.38 -1.86
C ARG A 206 -14.08 23.09 -2.05
N CYS A 207 -12.81 23.18 -2.43
CA CYS A 207 -11.96 22.02 -2.66
C CYS A 207 -11.56 21.31 -1.36
N ILE A 208 -11.32 22.07 -0.29
CA ILE A 208 -10.99 21.58 1.04
C ILE A 208 -12.24 20.87 1.60
N ASP A 209 -13.39 21.55 1.56
CA ASP A 209 -14.67 21.03 2.07
C ASP A 209 -15.11 19.76 1.33
N ALA A 210 -14.87 19.68 0.02
CA ALA A 210 -15.25 18.53 -0.79
C ALA A 210 -14.25 17.36 -0.74
N CYS A 211 -13.06 17.53 -0.14
CA CYS A 211 -12.04 16.49 -0.08
C CYS A 211 -12.55 15.29 0.73
N PRO A 212 -12.78 14.11 0.14
CA PRO A 212 -13.52 13.05 0.84
C PRO A 212 -12.84 12.61 2.13
N THR A 213 -11.52 12.58 2.15
CA THR A 213 -10.70 12.10 3.28
C THR A 213 -10.16 13.22 4.16
N GLY A 214 -10.47 14.49 3.85
CA GLY A 214 -9.84 15.64 4.52
C GLY A 214 -8.31 15.69 4.29
N ALA A 215 -7.83 15.19 3.14
CA ALA A 215 -6.41 15.18 2.82
C ALA A 215 -5.86 16.58 2.55
N LEU A 216 -6.70 17.53 2.11
CA LEU A 216 -6.35 18.94 2.07
C LEU A 216 -6.52 19.49 3.49
N VAL A 217 -5.44 19.50 4.27
CA VAL A 217 -5.44 19.90 5.69
C VAL A 217 -5.41 21.42 5.87
N GLY A 218 -5.16 22.16 4.78
CA GLY A 218 -5.22 23.61 4.73
C GLY A 218 -5.01 24.13 3.30
N PRO A 219 -5.11 25.46 3.09
CA PRO A 219 -4.85 26.09 1.79
C PRO A 219 -3.46 25.71 1.25
N GLY A 220 -3.42 24.99 0.13
CA GLY A 220 -2.16 24.58 -0.51
C GLY A 220 -1.37 23.54 0.28
N GLN A 221 -1.99 22.88 1.27
CA GLN A 221 -1.34 21.87 2.10
C GLN A 221 -2.07 20.53 1.99
N LEU A 222 -1.38 19.53 1.44
CA LEU A 222 -1.86 18.17 1.28
C LEU A 222 -1.19 17.26 2.31
N ASN A 223 -1.94 16.38 2.96
CA ASN A 223 -1.42 15.16 3.56
C ASN A 223 -1.59 14.03 2.54
N ALA A 224 -0.52 13.67 1.83
CA ALA A 224 -0.60 12.73 0.73
C ALA A 224 -1.00 11.32 1.20
N GLN A 225 -0.62 10.92 2.41
CA GLN A 225 -0.99 9.64 3.02
C GLN A 225 -2.51 9.43 3.15
N ARG A 226 -3.30 10.52 3.09
CA ARG A 226 -4.77 10.47 3.11
C ARG A 226 -5.40 10.75 1.75
N CYS A 227 -4.63 11.19 0.75
CA CYS A 227 -5.16 11.59 -0.55
C CYS A 227 -5.65 10.38 -1.34
N ILE A 228 -6.90 10.37 -1.81
CA ILE A 228 -7.41 9.24 -2.62
C ILE A 228 -6.56 9.01 -3.88
N SER A 229 -6.01 10.08 -4.47
CA SER A 229 -5.10 9.93 -5.61
C SER A 229 -3.89 9.07 -5.26
N PHE A 230 -3.27 9.29 -4.09
CA PHE A 230 -2.18 8.46 -3.59
C PHE A 230 -2.66 7.06 -3.20
N LEU A 231 -3.74 6.96 -2.42
CA LEU A 231 -4.26 5.71 -1.89
C LEU A 231 -4.57 4.70 -3.01
N THR A 232 -5.15 5.14 -4.13
CA THR A 232 -5.45 4.29 -5.29
C THR A 232 -4.21 3.70 -5.96
N GLN A 233 -3.02 4.25 -5.73
CA GLN A 233 -1.74 3.83 -6.33
C GLN A 233 -0.86 2.98 -5.40
N THR A 234 -1.20 2.93 -4.11
CA THR A 234 -0.51 2.10 -3.12
C THR A 234 -0.64 0.61 -3.46
N LYS A 235 0.39 -0.19 -3.12
CA LYS A 235 0.43 -1.64 -3.40
C LYS A 235 -0.09 -2.50 -2.26
N GLY A 236 -0.15 -1.97 -1.04
CA GLY A 236 -0.59 -2.69 0.16
C GLY A 236 -2.11 -2.71 0.35
N THR A 237 -2.52 -3.20 1.51
CA THR A 237 -3.91 -3.11 2.00
C THR A 237 -4.28 -1.66 2.32
N LEU A 238 -5.59 -1.40 2.41
CA LEU A 238 -6.13 -0.11 2.83
C LEU A 238 -7.02 -0.31 4.06
N SER A 239 -7.09 0.72 4.90
CA SER A 239 -8.03 0.75 6.02
C SER A 239 -9.48 0.84 5.51
N GLU A 240 -10.43 0.35 6.32
CA GLU A 240 -11.85 0.46 6.00
C GLU A 240 -12.33 1.90 5.82
N GLU A 241 -11.75 2.84 6.60
CA GLU A 241 -12.01 4.28 6.45
C GLU A 241 -11.80 4.70 4.98
N PHE A 242 -10.65 4.36 4.40
CA PHE A 242 -10.32 4.77 3.03
C PHE A 242 -11.06 3.97 1.97
N MET A 243 -11.23 2.65 2.15
CA MET A 243 -11.98 1.83 1.20
C MET A 243 -13.42 2.34 1.01
N THR A 244 -14.05 2.81 2.09
CA THR A 244 -15.40 3.40 2.05
C THR A 244 -15.43 4.75 1.30
N LYS A 245 -14.33 5.51 1.28
CA LYS A 245 -14.27 6.85 0.65
C LYS A 245 -13.75 6.86 -0.79
N ILE A 246 -13.12 5.79 -1.25
CA ILE A 246 -12.63 5.65 -2.63
C ILE A 246 -13.79 5.70 -3.64
N GLY A 247 -14.97 5.20 -3.30
CA GLY A 247 -16.09 5.05 -4.23
C GLY A 247 -15.76 4.02 -5.30
N ASN A 248 -15.91 4.39 -6.57
CA ASN A 248 -15.57 3.55 -7.74
C ASN A 248 -14.30 4.02 -8.47
N ARG A 249 -13.44 4.82 -7.81
CA ARG A 249 -12.20 5.33 -8.41
C ARG A 249 -11.16 4.21 -8.49
N LEU A 250 -10.71 3.90 -9.71
CA LEU A 250 -9.71 2.86 -9.95
C LEU A 250 -8.28 3.41 -9.94
N TYR A 251 -8.11 4.68 -10.31
CA TYR A 251 -6.83 5.39 -10.31
C TYR A 251 -7.07 6.90 -10.18
N GLY A 252 -6.33 7.55 -9.28
CA GLY A 252 -6.39 9.00 -9.10
C GLY A 252 -7.69 9.50 -8.45
N CYS A 253 -7.79 10.82 -8.29
CA CYS A 253 -9.00 11.49 -7.78
C CYS A 253 -9.10 12.92 -8.31
N ASP A 254 -10.24 13.28 -8.88
CA ASP A 254 -10.47 14.59 -9.50
C ASP A 254 -11.35 15.52 -8.65
N THR A 255 -11.82 15.09 -7.48
CA THR A 255 -12.87 15.80 -6.72
C THR A 255 -12.50 17.25 -6.40
N CYS A 256 -11.26 17.52 -5.95
CA CYS A 256 -10.81 18.87 -5.62
C CYS A 256 -10.66 19.80 -6.84
N GLN A 257 -10.60 19.23 -8.06
CA GLN A 257 -10.58 19.96 -9.33
C GLN A 257 -11.99 20.14 -9.90
N ILE A 258 -12.85 19.11 -9.81
CA ILE A 258 -14.23 19.14 -10.31
C ILE A 258 -15.04 20.25 -9.63
N VAL A 259 -14.87 20.45 -8.33
CA VAL A 259 -15.61 21.47 -7.57
C VAL A 259 -15.03 22.89 -7.71
N CYS A 260 -13.87 23.02 -8.35
CA CYS A 260 -13.10 24.26 -8.43
C CYS A 260 -13.75 25.26 -9.41
N PRO A 261 -14.15 26.47 -8.98
CA PRO A 261 -14.80 27.44 -9.87
C PRO A 261 -13.99 27.81 -11.13
N PRO A 262 -12.65 28.01 -11.06
CA PRO A 262 -11.81 28.22 -12.24
C PRO A 262 -11.87 27.13 -13.33
N ASN A 263 -12.37 25.93 -13.03
CA ASN A 263 -12.53 24.85 -14.01
C ASN A 263 -13.90 24.84 -14.69
N ARG A 264 -14.84 25.72 -14.29
CA ARG A 264 -16.19 25.76 -14.85
C ARG A 264 -16.12 26.03 -16.35
N GLY A 265 -16.72 25.15 -17.15
CA GLY A 265 -16.78 25.28 -18.60
C GLY A 265 -15.51 24.87 -19.34
N LYS A 266 -14.42 24.53 -18.66
CA LYS A 266 -13.13 24.20 -19.28
C LYS A 266 -13.05 22.72 -19.67
N ASN A 267 -12.90 22.45 -20.96
CA ASN A 267 -12.72 21.12 -21.54
C ASN A 267 -11.90 21.26 -22.84
N TRP A 268 -10.75 20.60 -22.91
CA TRP A 268 -9.76 20.81 -23.97
C TRP A 268 -9.61 19.55 -24.81
N THR A 269 -9.89 19.64 -26.11
CA THR A 269 -9.96 18.47 -27.01
C THR A 269 -9.06 18.57 -28.24
N GLN A 270 -8.13 19.52 -28.24
CA GLN A 270 -7.27 19.82 -29.38
C GLN A 270 -6.16 18.78 -29.60
N HIS A 271 -5.81 17.98 -28.58
CA HIS A 271 -4.79 16.93 -28.65
C HIS A 271 -5.46 15.55 -28.81
N PRO A 272 -5.41 14.93 -30.01
CA PRO A 272 -6.08 13.65 -30.28
C PRO A 272 -5.58 12.49 -29.42
N GLU A 273 -4.28 12.44 -29.14
CA GLU A 273 -3.64 11.39 -28.35
C GLU A 273 -4.05 11.41 -26.86
N LEU A 274 -4.56 12.54 -26.38
CA LEU A 274 -5.06 12.71 -25.01
C LEU A 274 -6.56 12.43 -24.90
N GLN A 275 -7.24 12.08 -26.00
CA GLN A 275 -8.66 11.77 -25.96
C GLN A 275 -8.92 10.45 -25.22
N PRO A 276 -9.90 10.41 -24.30
CA PRO A 276 -10.26 9.18 -23.61
C PRO A 276 -11.03 8.23 -24.53
N ASP A 277 -10.70 6.95 -24.46
CA ASP A 277 -11.64 5.88 -24.81
C ASP A 277 -12.58 5.62 -23.61
N PRO A 278 -13.91 5.84 -23.74
CA PRO A 278 -14.87 5.64 -22.65
C PRO A 278 -14.85 4.25 -22.03
N GLU A 279 -14.61 3.20 -22.81
CA GLU A 279 -14.55 1.83 -22.31
C GLU A 279 -13.25 1.56 -21.53
N THR A 280 -12.17 2.27 -21.85
CA THR A 280 -10.90 2.17 -21.13
C THR A 280 -10.92 2.98 -19.84
N VAL A 281 -11.40 4.23 -19.88
CA VAL A 281 -11.34 5.12 -18.70
C VAL A 281 -12.50 4.93 -17.74
N LYS A 282 -13.61 4.35 -18.20
CA LYS A 282 -14.79 3.99 -17.39
C LYS A 282 -15.16 2.51 -17.56
N PRO A 283 -14.26 1.57 -17.20
CA PRO A 283 -14.42 0.15 -17.49
C PRO A 283 -15.43 -0.53 -16.57
N LEU A 284 -16.07 -1.61 -17.05
CA LEU A 284 -16.82 -2.54 -16.20
C LEU A 284 -15.90 -3.14 -15.12
N LEU A 285 -16.40 -3.25 -13.90
CA LEU A 285 -15.61 -3.71 -12.75
C LEU A 285 -15.28 -5.20 -12.81
N ILE A 286 -16.30 -6.07 -12.92
CA ILE A 286 -16.13 -7.53 -12.85
C ILE A 286 -15.09 -8.06 -13.87
N PRO A 287 -15.10 -7.67 -15.16
CA PRO A 287 -14.11 -8.14 -16.13
C PRO A 287 -12.65 -7.80 -15.79
N LEU A 288 -12.41 -6.81 -14.92
CA LEU A 288 -11.05 -6.43 -14.53
C LEU A 288 -10.44 -7.37 -13.48
N LEU A 289 -11.25 -8.13 -12.74
CA LEU A 289 -10.76 -9.03 -11.68
C LEU A 289 -9.88 -10.16 -12.25
N SER A 290 -10.21 -10.66 -13.44
CA SER A 290 -9.51 -11.78 -14.09
C SER A 290 -8.46 -11.36 -15.12
N LEU A 291 -8.19 -10.06 -15.28
CA LEU A 291 -7.20 -9.58 -16.26
C LEU A 291 -5.84 -10.24 -16.10
N SER A 292 -5.35 -10.87 -17.16
CA SER A 292 -3.96 -11.30 -17.28
C SER A 292 -3.02 -10.09 -17.42
N ASN A 293 -1.71 -10.31 -17.22
CA ASN A 293 -0.73 -9.24 -17.43
C ASN A 293 -0.68 -8.78 -18.90
N LYS A 294 -0.92 -9.70 -19.84
CA LYS A 294 -0.96 -9.41 -21.28
C LYS A 294 -2.15 -8.52 -21.64
N GLU A 295 -3.34 -8.88 -21.18
CA GLU A 295 -4.56 -8.08 -21.42
C GLU A 295 -4.49 -6.73 -20.72
N PHE A 296 -3.95 -6.68 -19.49
CA PHE A 296 -3.73 -5.42 -18.79
C PHE A 296 -2.80 -4.49 -19.58
N LYS A 297 -1.67 -4.99 -20.08
CA LYS A 297 -0.74 -4.21 -20.90
C LYS A 297 -1.38 -3.77 -22.21
N ALA A 298 -2.17 -4.62 -22.86
CA ALA A 298 -2.86 -4.27 -24.09
C ALA A 298 -3.89 -3.15 -23.89
N ARG A 299 -4.62 -3.16 -22.77
CA ARG A 299 -5.68 -2.19 -22.48
C ARG A 299 -5.19 -0.89 -21.84
N PHE A 300 -4.26 -0.98 -20.90
CA PHE A 300 -3.82 0.17 -20.08
C PHE A 300 -2.36 0.54 -20.29
N GLY A 301 -1.56 -0.25 -21.03
CA GLY A 301 -0.10 -0.07 -21.08
C GLY A 301 0.39 1.23 -21.72
N SER A 302 -0.44 1.90 -22.53
CA SER A 302 -0.15 3.23 -23.07
C SER A 302 -0.61 4.37 -22.15
N ASN A 303 -1.20 4.05 -21.00
CA ASN A 303 -1.84 5.01 -20.10
C ASN A 303 -1.01 5.20 -18.81
N ALA A 304 -1.02 6.43 -18.28
CA ALA A 304 -0.32 6.78 -17.04
C ALA A 304 -0.74 5.90 -15.85
N SER A 305 -1.98 5.40 -15.81
CA SER A 305 -2.46 4.55 -14.71
C SER A 305 -1.79 3.16 -14.62
N SER A 306 -1.04 2.75 -15.65
CA SER A 306 -0.43 1.41 -15.70
C SER A 306 0.91 1.29 -14.97
N TRP A 307 1.50 2.39 -14.51
CA TRP A 307 2.87 2.41 -13.98
C TRP A 307 3.09 1.52 -12.73
N ARG A 308 2.03 1.24 -11.96
CA ARG A 308 2.06 0.32 -10.79
C ARG A 308 1.63 -1.11 -11.11
N GLY A 309 1.35 -1.39 -12.38
CA GLY A 309 0.75 -2.64 -12.82
C GLY A 309 -0.69 -2.80 -12.36
N LYS A 310 -1.26 -3.99 -12.60
CA LYS A 310 -2.69 -4.25 -12.39
C LYS A 310 -3.13 -4.37 -10.92
N LYS A 311 -2.21 -4.66 -9.99
CA LYS A 311 -2.57 -5.01 -8.60
C LYS A 311 -3.36 -3.89 -7.90
N PRO A 312 -2.94 -2.62 -7.87
CA PRO A 312 -3.72 -1.56 -7.23
C PRO A 312 -5.08 -1.34 -7.90
N ILE A 313 -5.13 -1.40 -9.24
CA ILE A 313 -6.39 -1.27 -9.99
C ILE A 313 -7.36 -2.40 -9.62
N GLN A 314 -6.91 -3.66 -9.60
CA GLN A 314 -7.74 -4.81 -9.21
C GLN A 314 -8.21 -4.71 -7.74
N ARG A 315 -7.35 -4.26 -6.82
CA ARG A 315 -7.76 -3.95 -5.43
C ARG A 315 -8.87 -2.91 -5.42
N ASN A 316 -8.73 -1.84 -6.20
CA ASN A 316 -9.71 -0.76 -6.26
C ASN A 316 -11.02 -1.19 -6.96
N VAL A 317 -10.95 -2.18 -7.87
CA VAL A 317 -12.13 -2.84 -8.45
C VAL A 317 -12.92 -3.54 -7.35
N ILE A 318 -12.26 -4.35 -6.51
CA ILE A 318 -12.89 -5.03 -5.37
C ILE A 318 -13.53 -4.01 -4.42
N ILE A 319 -12.84 -2.90 -4.13
CA ILE A 319 -13.38 -1.80 -3.32
C ILE A 319 -14.65 -1.22 -3.95
N GLY A 320 -14.62 -0.96 -5.27
CA GLY A 320 -15.78 -0.45 -6.01
C GLY A 320 -16.98 -1.40 -5.94
N LEU A 321 -16.76 -2.71 -6.11
CA LEU A 321 -17.81 -3.72 -6.02
C LEU A 321 -18.45 -3.78 -4.62
N GLY A 322 -17.61 -3.71 -3.57
CA GLY A 322 -18.07 -3.61 -2.19
C GLY A 322 -18.89 -2.33 -1.93
N ASN A 323 -18.43 -1.18 -2.45
CA ASN A 323 -19.14 0.10 -2.31
C ASN A 323 -20.48 0.12 -3.06
N PHE A 324 -20.59 -0.55 -4.21
CA PHE A 324 -21.86 -0.73 -4.92
C PHE A 324 -22.78 -1.79 -4.30
N LYS A 325 -22.26 -2.59 -3.35
CA LYS A 325 -22.94 -3.77 -2.80
C LYS A 325 -23.43 -4.73 -3.90
N ASP A 326 -22.57 -4.95 -4.89
CA ASP A 326 -22.92 -5.76 -6.06
C ASP A 326 -22.93 -7.27 -5.73
N ALA A 327 -24.13 -7.81 -5.47
CA ALA A 327 -24.29 -9.23 -5.19
C ALA A 327 -23.84 -10.14 -6.35
N THR A 328 -23.84 -9.65 -7.60
CA THR A 328 -23.38 -10.43 -8.77
C THR A 328 -21.86 -10.66 -8.76
N ALA A 329 -21.13 -9.90 -7.94
CA ALA A 329 -19.69 -10.05 -7.76
C ALA A 329 -19.29 -11.18 -6.80
N ILE A 330 -20.20 -11.69 -5.96
CA ILE A 330 -19.88 -12.68 -4.91
C ILE A 330 -19.11 -13.90 -5.47
N PRO A 331 -19.54 -14.55 -6.58
CA PRO A 331 -18.79 -15.68 -7.14
C PRO A 331 -17.37 -15.29 -7.59
N HIS A 332 -17.19 -14.09 -8.11
CA HIS A 332 -15.89 -13.59 -8.57
C HIS A 332 -14.97 -13.27 -7.38
N LEU A 333 -15.52 -12.72 -6.30
CA LEU A 333 -14.79 -12.48 -5.06
C LEU A 333 -14.39 -13.78 -4.38
N HIS A 334 -15.23 -14.82 -4.46
CA HIS A 334 -14.87 -16.16 -4.00
C HIS A 334 -13.66 -16.72 -4.75
N THR A 335 -13.64 -16.61 -6.08
CA THR A 335 -12.46 -16.99 -6.89
C THR A 335 -11.22 -16.21 -6.46
N VAL A 336 -11.31 -14.88 -6.29
CA VAL A 336 -10.19 -14.07 -5.79
C VAL A 336 -9.67 -14.59 -4.44
N MET A 337 -10.57 -14.87 -3.50
CA MET A 337 -10.19 -15.35 -2.18
C MET A 337 -9.63 -16.77 -2.18
N ARG A 338 -10.00 -17.63 -3.13
CA ARG A 338 -9.48 -19.00 -3.21
C ARG A 338 -8.17 -19.12 -3.98
N GLU A 339 -7.99 -18.32 -5.02
CA GLU A 339 -6.98 -18.60 -6.05
C GLU A 339 -5.94 -17.48 -6.19
N ASP A 340 -6.24 -16.26 -5.76
CA ASP A 340 -5.30 -15.16 -5.96
C ASP A 340 -4.12 -15.26 -4.97
N PRO A 341 -2.86 -15.31 -5.44
CA PRO A 341 -1.71 -15.43 -4.54
C PRO A 341 -1.48 -14.15 -3.72
N ARG A 342 -2.05 -13.02 -4.13
CA ARG A 342 -1.81 -11.71 -3.51
C ARG A 342 -2.76 -11.50 -2.34
N TYR A 343 -2.23 -11.57 -1.13
CA TYR A 343 -3.01 -11.46 0.10
C TYR A 343 -3.78 -10.14 0.19
N GLU A 344 -3.29 -9.04 -0.42
CA GLU A 344 -3.97 -7.75 -0.39
C GLU A 344 -5.31 -7.80 -1.12
N LEU A 345 -5.43 -8.60 -2.19
CA LEU A 345 -6.70 -8.76 -2.91
C LEU A 345 -7.67 -9.63 -2.11
N ARG A 346 -7.18 -10.72 -1.50
CA ARG A 346 -8.01 -11.59 -0.65
C ARG A 346 -8.52 -10.85 0.60
N TYR A 347 -7.65 -10.06 1.24
CA TYR A 347 -7.99 -9.15 2.33
C TYR A 347 -9.10 -8.18 1.92
N THR A 348 -8.94 -7.50 0.78
CA THR A 348 -9.94 -6.53 0.29
C THR A 348 -11.24 -7.22 -0.13
N ALA A 349 -11.18 -8.45 -0.64
CA ALA A 349 -12.37 -9.24 -1.00
C ALA A 349 -13.20 -9.61 0.23
N ALA A 350 -12.57 -10.01 1.34
CA ALA A 350 -13.26 -10.22 2.61
C ALA A 350 -14.01 -8.97 3.08
N TRP A 351 -13.37 -7.79 2.97
CA TRP A 351 -14.04 -6.52 3.26
C TRP A 351 -15.22 -6.25 2.33
N ALA A 352 -15.07 -6.46 1.02
CA ALA A 352 -16.13 -6.24 0.04
C ALA A 352 -17.34 -7.16 0.28
N LEU A 353 -17.12 -8.44 0.60
CA LEU A 353 -18.18 -9.39 0.98
C LEU A 353 -18.93 -8.91 2.23
N SER A 354 -18.25 -8.33 3.22
CA SER A 354 -18.93 -7.74 4.38
C SER A 354 -19.82 -6.53 4.04
N LYS A 355 -19.49 -5.80 2.97
CA LYS A 355 -20.28 -4.65 2.50
C LYS A 355 -21.47 -5.06 1.63
N ILE A 356 -21.27 -6.08 0.79
CA ILE A 356 -22.32 -6.69 -0.03
C ILE A 356 -23.35 -7.37 0.88
N GLY A 357 -22.87 -8.18 1.83
CA GLY A 357 -23.69 -8.88 2.82
C GLY A 357 -24.46 -10.08 2.28
N GLY A 358 -25.38 -10.58 3.08
CA GLY A 358 -26.20 -11.75 2.77
C GLY A 358 -25.52 -13.09 3.05
N GLU A 359 -26.33 -14.15 3.04
CA GLU A 359 -25.92 -15.53 3.32
C GLU A 359 -24.84 -16.03 2.35
N ALA A 360 -24.98 -15.74 1.06
CA ALA A 360 -23.98 -16.10 0.06
C ALA A 360 -22.59 -15.49 0.33
N SER A 361 -22.52 -14.29 0.93
CA SER A 361 -21.24 -13.71 1.35
C SER A 361 -20.67 -14.44 2.57
N MET A 362 -21.52 -14.82 3.53
CA MET A 362 -21.12 -15.61 4.69
C MET A 362 -20.59 -16.98 4.28
N ASP A 363 -21.24 -17.66 3.33
CA ASP A 363 -20.83 -18.96 2.81
C ASP A 363 -19.41 -18.91 2.23
N VAL A 364 -19.11 -17.88 1.43
CA VAL A 364 -17.77 -17.65 0.88
C VAL A 364 -16.73 -17.47 1.99
N LEU A 365 -17.06 -16.68 3.03
CA LEU A 365 -16.15 -16.44 4.15
C LEU A 365 -15.89 -17.72 4.95
N ASN A 366 -16.94 -18.50 5.23
CA ASN A 366 -16.85 -19.78 5.95
C ASN A 366 -16.09 -20.85 5.16
N ASP A 367 -16.17 -20.82 3.82
CA ASP A 367 -15.41 -21.71 2.95
C ASP A 367 -13.91 -21.37 2.91
N VAL A 368 -13.57 -20.08 2.85
CA VAL A 368 -12.18 -19.63 2.71
C VAL A 368 -11.43 -19.67 4.04
N ILE A 369 -12.10 -19.44 5.18
CA ILE A 369 -11.44 -19.45 6.49
C ILE A 369 -10.82 -20.82 6.86
N GLN A 370 -11.30 -21.91 6.23
CA GLN A 370 -10.79 -23.28 6.42
C GLN A 370 -9.47 -23.57 5.69
N ARG A 371 -9.03 -22.67 4.81
CA ARG A 371 -7.90 -22.91 3.90
C ARG A 371 -6.89 -21.76 3.82
N GLU A 372 -7.27 -20.57 4.27
CA GLU A 372 -6.39 -19.41 4.27
C GLU A 372 -5.28 -19.59 5.32
N SER A 373 -4.05 -19.23 4.96
CA SER A 373 -2.89 -19.27 5.85
C SER A 373 -2.42 -17.89 6.30
N HIS A 374 -2.75 -16.85 5.54
CA HIS A 374 -2.28 -15.50 5.83
C HIS A 374 -3.08 -14.87 6.96
N ILE A 375 -2.41 -14.54 8.07
CA ILE A 375 -3.07 -14.07 9.29
C ILE A 375 -3.90 -12.80 9.07
N GLU A 376 -3.39 -11.80 8.34
CA GLU A 376 -4.16 -10.58 8.06
C GLU A 376 -5.45 -10.86 7.26
N VAL A 377 -5.46 -11.88 6.41
CA VAL A 377 -6.65 -12.27 5.64
C VAL A 377 -7.62 -13.02 6.54
N LEU A 378 -7.13 -13.93 7.40
CA LEU A 378 -7.96 -14.60 8.41
C LEU A 378 -8.65 -13.60 9.34
N GLU A 379 -7.93 -12.58 9.80
CA GLU A 379 -8.52 -11.50 10.58
C GLU A 379 -9.55 -10.68 9.79
N ALA A 380 -9.28 -10.39 8.51
CA ALA A 380 -10.22 -9.69 7.64
C ALA A 380 -11.50 -10.50 7.41
N ILE A 381 -11.38 -11.81 7.22
CA ILE A 381 -12.49 -12.75 7.13
C ILE A 381 -13.29 -12.73 8.42
N GLN A 382 -12.64 -12.83 9.58
CA GLN A 382 -13.34 -12.82 10.85
C GLN A 382 -14.07 -11.50 11.10
N ARG A 383 -13.43 -10.35 10.82
CA ARG A 383 -14.12 -9.04 10.87
C ARG A 383 -15.33 -8.98 9.94
N ALA A 384 -15.23 -9.61 8.77
CA ALA A 384 -16.35 -9.69 7.82
C ALA A 384 -17.49 -10.56 8.36
N ARG A 385 -17.18 -11.76 8.89
CA ARG A 385 -18.16 -12.69 9.50
C ARG A 385 -18.91 -12.02 10.66
N VAL A 386 -18.20 -11.32 11.55
CA VAL A 386 -18.82 -10.59 12.67
C VAL A 386 -19.81 -9.52 12.17
N LYS A 387 -19.47 -8.78 11.11
CA LYS A 387 -20.40 -7.80 10.51
C LYS A 387 -21.64 -8.45 9.89
N LEU A 388 -21.55 -9.72 9.51
CA LEU A 388 -22.66 -10.51 8.99
C LEU A 388 -23.41 -11.29 10.08
N GLY A 389 -23.06 -11.08 11.35
CA GLY A 389 -23.78 -11.63 12.50
C GLY A 389 -23.15 -12.85 13.16
N ALA A 390 -21.93 -13.26 12.78
CA ALA A 390 -21.20 -14.27 13.54
C ALA A 390 -20.77 -13.70 14.91
N ASP A 391 -20.93 -14.49 15.95
CA ASP A 391 -20.53 -14.19 17.34
C ASP A 391 -19.42 -15.10 17.86
N THR A 392 -18.82 -15.90 16.96
CA THR A 392 -17.81 -16.90 17.31
C THR A 392 -16.38 -16.39 17.21
N GLU A 393 -15.48 -16.96 18.02
CA GLU A 393 -14.03 -16.79 17.88
C GLU A 393 -13.41 -18.03 17.22
N PRO A 394 -12.82 -17.91 16.01
CA PRO A 394 -12.27 -19.07 15.31
C PRO A 394 -10.96 -19.55 15.95
N LEU A 395 -10.91 -20.85 16.22
CA LEU A 395 -9.72 -21.59 16.62
C LEU A 395 -9.39 -22.62 15.54
N PHE A 396 -8.23 -22.47 14.91
CA PHE A 396 -7.79 -23.34 13.84
C PHE A 396 -7.15 -24.58 14.41
N TYR A 397 -7.52 -25.76 13.92
CA TYR A 397 -6.87 -26.99 14.34
C TYR A 397 -6.38 -27.84 13.17
N ARG A 398 -5.34 -28.62 13.45
CA ARG A 398 -4.74 -29.60 12.54
C ARG A 398 -4.14 -30.75 13.33
N GLU A 399 -4.29 -31.95 12.81
CA GLU A 399 -3.60 -33.15 13.32
C GLU A 399 -2.25 -33.35 12.61
N MET A 400 -1.26 -33.84 13.35
CA MET A 400 0.01 -34.31 12.78
C MET A 400 0.50 -35.59 13.46
N ASP A 401 1.15 -36.44 12.68
CA ASP A 401 1.88 -37.58 13.22
C ASP A 401 3.24 -37.14 13.78
N SER A 402 3.67 -37.79 14.86
CA SER A 402 4.96 -37.55 15.49
C SER A 402 5.53 -38.82 16.13
N PRO A 403 6.82 -38.86 16.49
CA PRO A 403 7.43 -39.98 17.22
C PRO A 403 6.78 -40.31 18.58
N ILE A 404 5.95 -39.40 19.11
CA ILE A 404 5.24 -39.57 20.39
C ILE A 404 3.73 -39.80 20.21
N GLY A 405 3.31 -40.17 19.00
CA GLY A 405 1.92 -40.36 18.59
C GLY A 405 1.31 -39.14 17.89
N THR A 406 0.04 -39.25 17.52
CA THR A 406 -0.69 -38.14 16.87
C THR A 406 -0.87 -36.97 17.83
N LEU A 407 -0.70 -35.76 17.30
CA LEU A 407 -0.89 -34.49 18.02
C LEU A 407 -2.00 -33.69 17.34
N THR A 408 -2.97 -33.20 18.10
CA THR A 408 -3.91 -32.17 17.66
C THR A 408 -3.38 -30.80 18.08
N LEU A 409 -3.01 -29.98 17.10
CA LEU A 409 -2.52 -28.62 17.30
C LEU A 409 -3.68 -27.64 17.15
N ILE A 410 -3.77 -26.63 18.02
CA ILE A 410 -4.82 -25.61 17.99
C ILE A 410 -4.19 -24.22 18.10
N ARG A 411 -4.59 -23.33 17.19
CA ARG A 411 -4.09 -21.96 17.05
C ARG A 411 -5.25 -20.95 17.09
N SER A 412 -5.10 -19.90 17.88
CA SER A 412 -5.93 -18.70 17.79
C SER A 412 -5.33 -17.70 16.80
N MET A 413 -6.01 -16.58 16.54
CA MET A 413 -5.43 -15.50 15.73
C MET A 413 -4.12 -14.94 16.32
N LYS A 414 -3.88 -15.10 17.63
CA LYS A 414 -2.68 -14.59 18.32
C LYS A 414 -1.49 -15.55 18.26
N GLY A 415 -1.73 -16.86 18.09
CA GLY A 415 -0.68 -17.86 18.13
C GLY A 415 -1.16 -19.26 18.49
N LEU A 416 -0.23 -20.21 18.55
CA LEU A 416 -0.51 -21.55 19.03
C LEU A 416 -0.98 -21.47 20.49
N CYS A 417 -2.14 -22.04 20.78
CA CYS A 417 -2.75 -21.96 22.09
C CYS A 417 -2.83 -23.32 22.81
N HIS A 418 -2.87 -24.43 22.06
CA HIS A 418 -3.00 -25.76 22.64
C HIS A 418 -2.37 -26.86 21.78
N ILE A 419 -1.78 -27.86 22.43
CA ILE A 419 -1.30 -29.13 21.86
C ILE A 419 -1.94 -30.24 22.68
N GLU A 420 -2.75 -31.07 22.02
CA GLU A 420 -3.40 -32.22 22.63
C GLU A 420 -2.80 -33.52 22.08
N PHE A 421 -2.59 -34.51 22.96
CA PHE A 421 -2.06 -35.83 22.58
C PHE A 421 -3.20 -36.77 22.17
N GLY A 422 -3.26 -37.11 20.89
CA GLY A 422 -4.32 -37.91 20.27
C GLY A 422 -5.03 -37.18 19.13
N THR A 423 -5.91 -37.89 18.44
CA THR A 423 -6.76 -37.31 17.39
C THR A 423 -7.78 -36.35 18.00
N TYR A 424 -8.30 -35.42 17.21
CA TYR A 424 -9.40 -34.54 17.56
C TYR A 424 -10.63 -35.37 17.93
N ALA A 425 -10.95 -36.40 17.14
CA ALA A 425 -12.09 -37.27 17.39
C ALA A 425 -12.03 -37.95 18.77
N ASP A 426 -10.86 -38.44 19.19
CA ASP A 426 -10.68 -39.08 20.51
C ASP A 426 -10.65 -38.09 21.67
N ARG A 427 -10.44 -36.80 21.38
CA ARG A 427 -10.17 -35.74 22.37
C ARG A 427 -11.16 -34.59 22.34
N GLU A 428 -12.22 -34.69 21.54
CA GLU A 428 -13.15 -33.61 21.24
C GLU A 428 -13.71 -32.97 22.51
N GLU A 429 -14.25 -33.77 23.42
CA GLU A 429 -14.83 -33.26 24.68
C GLU A 429 -13.81 -32.45 25.50
N LYS A 430 -12.58 -32.97 25.62
CA LYS A 430 -11.51 -32.31 26.38
C LYS A 430 -11.06 -31.01 25.70
N ILE A 431 -10.94 -31.03 24.38
CA ILE A 431 -10.60 -29.84 23.59
C ILE A 431 -11.67 -28.77 23.76
N GLN A 432 -12.95 -29.13 23.58
CA GLN A 432 -14.08 -28.21 23.74
C GLN A 432 -14.18 -27.63 25.14
N GLN A 433 -13.97 -28.44 26.19
CA GLN A 433 -13.94 -27.97 27.57
C GLN A 433 -12.80 -26.98 27.80
N TRP A 434 -11.62 -27.24 27.23
CA TRP A 434 -10.46 -26.35 27.37
C TRP A 434 -10.68 -25.05 26.60
N THR A 435 -11.15 -25.09 25.35
CA THR A 435 -11.36 -23.88 24.55
C THR A 435 -12.48 -23.02 25.13
N SER A 436 -13.61 -23.60 25.52
CA SER A 436 -14.74 -22.86 26.12
C SER A 436 -14.40 -22.22 27.47
N ARG A 437 -13.36 -22.71 28.14
CA ARG A 437 -12.88 -22.11 29.39
C ARG A 437 -12.12 -20.80 29.15
N TRP A 438 -11.46 -20.65 28.00
CA TRP A 438 -10.48 -19.58 27.77
C TRP A 438 -10.84 -18.63 26.65
N TYR A 439 -11.69 -19.06 25.72
CA TYR A 439 -12.13 -18.28 24.56
C TYR A 439 -13.64 -18.06 24.61
N GLU A 440 -14.07 -16.91 24.10
CA GLU A 440 -15.48 -16.54 24.08
C GLU A 440 -16.12 -17.12 22.81
N HIS A 441 -17.16 -17.94 22.98
CA HIS A 441 -17.86 -18.61 21.86
C HIS A 441 -16.92 -19.26 20.83
N PRO A 442 -16.00 -20.17 21.25
CA PRO A 442 -15.00 -20.72 20.35
C PRO A 442 -15.62 -21.58 19.25
N GLU A 443 -15.16 -21.38 18.03
CA GLU A 443 -15.49 -22.20 16.86
C GLU A 443 -14.23 -22.93 16.39
N LEU A 444 -14.21 -24.25 16.54
CA LEU A 444 -13.10 -25.09 16.10
C LEU A 444 -13.21 -25.34 14.59
N ILE A 445 -12.26 -24.81 13.83
CA ILE A 445 -12.24 -24.85 12.37
C ILE A 445 -11.04 -25.67 11.89
N PRO A 446 -11.25 -26.75 11.10
CA PRO A 446 -10.13 -27.45 10.48
C PRO A 446 -9.47 -26.52 9.47
N ASN A 447 -8.19 -26.21 9.67
CA ASN A 447 -7.40 -25.44 8.72
C ASN A 447 -5.94 -25.88 8.77
N SER A 448 -5.52 -26.64 7.76
CA SER A 448 -4.16 -27.15 7.72
C SER A 448 -3.12 -26.05 7.46
N ALA A 449 -3.48 -25.08 6.62
CA ALA A 449 -2.56 -24.07 6.11
C ALA A 449 -2.20 -23.02 7.17
N ALA A 450 -3.13 -22.69 8.07
CA ALA A 450 -2.90 -21.79 9.20
C ALA A 450 -1.92 -22.35 10.26
N LEU A 451 -1.60 -23.65 10.20
CA LEU A 451 -0.66 -24.32 11.10
C LEU A 451 0.58 -24.87 10.39
N ASP A 452 0.81 -24.54 9.11
CA ASP A 452 1.97 -25.04 8.34
C ASP A 452 3.31 -24.63 8.96
N ASP A 453 3.40 -23.40 9.47
CA ASP A 453 4.56 -22.86 10.20
C ASP A 453 4.88 -23.68 11.45
N ILE A 454 3.86 -23.99 12.25
CA ILE A 454 3.97 -24.77 13.48
C ILE A 454 4.36 -26.22 13.19
N VAL A 455 3.69 -26.85 12.22
CA VAL A 455 3.97 -28.23 11.82
C VAL A 455 5.38 -28.37 11.25
N GLY A 456 5.83 -27.38 10.46
CA GLY A 456 7.20 -27.35 9.94
C GLY A 456 8.23 -27.39 11.06
N GLN A 457 8.12 -26.50 12.05
CA GLN A 457 9.08 -26.45 13.16
C GLN A 457 9.01 -27.69 14.06
N LEU A 458 7.82 -28.24 14.30
CA LEU A 458 7.69 -29.49 15.07
C LEU A 458 8.35 -30.66 14.34
N LYS A 459 8.21 -30.75 13.02
CA LYS A 459 8.91 -31.77 12.20
C LYS A 459 10.43 -31.61 12.28
N GLU A 460 10.94 -30.40 12.16
CA GLU A 460 12.38 -30.11 12.31
C GLU A 460 12.89 -30.50 13.70
N TYR A 461 12.13 -30.16 14.75
CA TYR A 461 12.45 -30.53 16.13
C TYR A 461 12.48 -32.06 16.29
N PHE A 462 11.44 -32.77 15.83
CA PHE A 462 11.41 -34.23 15.88
C PHE A 462 12.49 -34.90 15.01
N GLY A 463 12.99 -34.18 14.00
CA GLY A 463 14.11 -34.59 13.16
C GLY A 463 15.50 -34.24 13.72
N GLY A 464 15.58 -33.57 14.88
CA GLY A 464 16.86 -33.12 15.48
C GLY A 464 17.49 -31.91 14.79
N GLN A 465 16.79 -31.25 13.85
CA GLN A 465 17.28 -30.12 13.06
C GLN A 465 17.05 -28.77 13.76
N ARG A 466 16.22 -28.77 14.80
CA ARG A 466 15.80 -27.56 15.52
C ARG A 466 15.86 -27.78 17.03
N THR A 467 16.43 -26.81 17.72
CA THR A 467 16.54 -26.80 19.19
C THR A 467 15.69 -25.72 19.86
N THR A 468 15.21 -24.72 19.10
CA THR A 468 14.37 -23.61 19.57
C THR A 468 13.19 -23.36 18.65
N PHE A 469 12.07 -22.88 19.19
CA PHE A 469 10.87 -22.53 18.41
C PHE A 469 10.74 -21.01 18.26
N ASP A 470 10.35 -20.58 17.06
CA ASP A 470 10.01 -19.19 16.75
C ASP A 470 8.56 -19.13 16.26
N ILE A 471 7.62 -19.30 17.20
CA ILE A 471 6.19 -19.39 16.95
C ILE A 471 5.48 -18.46 17.94
N PRO A 472 4.54 -17.61 17.48
CA PRO A 472 3.68 -16.85 18.39
C PRO A 472 2.85 -17.79 19.27
N LEU A 473 2.84 -17.57 20.58
CA LEU A 473 2.07 -18.36 21.54
C LEU A 473 0.93 -17.54 22.16
N ASP A 474 -0.23 -18.16 22.30
CA ASP A 474 -1.40 -17.60 23.00
C ASP A 474 -1.68 -18.43 24.27
N MET A 475 -0.84 -18.24 25.28
CA MET A 475 -0.80 -19.06 26.48
C MET A 475 -1.89 -18.69 27.50
N GLN A 476 -2.93 -19.51 27.58
CA GLN A 476 -4.05 -19.32 28.51
C GLN A 476 -3.82 -20.06 29.83
N GLY A 477 -3.84 -19.33 30.95
CA GLY A 477 -3.53 -19.85 32.29
C GLY A 477 -3.59 -18.81 33.40
N THR A 478 -3.48 -19.23 34.66
CA THR A 478 -3.37 -18.30 35.80
C THR A 478 -2.05 -17.53 35.77
N PRO A 479 -1.93 -16.37 36.44
CA PRO A 479 -0.67 -15.63 36.52
C PRO A 479 0.51 -16.49 37.02
N PHE A 480 0.25 -17.37 38.00
CA PHE A 480 1.26 -18.31 38.50
C PHE A 480 1.68 -19.33 37.43
N GLN A 481 0.71 -19.92 36.71
CA GLN A 481 1.00 -20.86 35.64
C GLN A 481 1.84 -20.23 34.52
N ARG A 482 1.46 -19.03 34.06
CA ARG A 482 2.22 -18.31 33.03
C ARG A 482 3.64 -18.01 33.48
N LYS A 483 3.85 -17.65 34.75
CA LYS A 483 5.19 -17.43 35.31
C LYS A 483 6.02 -18.72 35.30
N VAL A 484 5.41 -19.86 35.65
CA VAL A 484 6.08 -21.17 35.56
C VAL A 484 6.43 -21.50 34.11
N TRP A 485 5.49 -21.38 33.18
CA TRP A 485 5.71 -21.71 31.77
C TRP A 485 6.79 -20.84 31.11
N GLN A 486 6.86 -19.56 31.48
CA GLN A 486 7.95 -18.68 31.06
C GLN A 486 9.31 -19.20 31.57
N ALA A 487 9.41 -19.63 32.82
CA ALA A 487 10.66 -20.21 33.33
C ALA A 487 11.02 -21.53 32.65
N LEU A 488 10.04 -22.29 32.14
CA LEU A 488 10.32 -23.53 31.41
C LEU A 488 11.03 -23.26 30.07
N THR A 489 10.74 -22.14 29.39
CA THR A 489 11.39 -21.82 28.11
C THR A 489 12.86 -21.44 28.26
N GLU A 490 13.31 -21.16 29.49
CA GLU A 490 14.70 -20.86 29.82
C GLU A 490 15.56 -22.14 29.99
N ILE A 491 14.94 -23.31 30.09
CA ILE A 491 15.66 -24.59 30.21
C ILE A 491 16.26 -24.93 28.84
N PRO A 492 17.60 -24.99 28.67
CA PRO A 492 18.22 -25.25 27.38
C PRO A 492 17.87 -26.62 26.78
N TYR A 493 17.99 -26.76 25.46
CA TYR A 493 17.81 -28.03 24.76
C TYR A 493 18.85 -29.05 25.23
N GLY A 494 18.40 -30.26 25.59
CA GLY A 494 19.28 -31.32 26.12
C GLY A 494 19.60 -31.19 27.61
N GLU A 495 19.17 -30.11 28.26
CA GLU A 495 19.31 -29.93 29.71
C GLU A 495 18.01 -30.25 30.45
N THR A 496 18.15 -30.53 31.75
CA THR A 496 17.00 -30.79 32.63
C THR A 496 17.12 -30.01 33.93
N TRP A 497 15.99 -29.53 34.43
CA TRP A 497 15.88 -28.88 35.73
C TRP A 497 15.00 -29.72 36.65
N SER A 498 15.23 -29.63 37.95
CA SER A 498 14.30 -30.16 38.95
C SER A 498 13.13 -29.20 39.17
N TYR A 499 12.00 -29.72 39.66
CA TYR A 499 10.88 -28.86 40.10
C TYR A 499 11.30 -27.81 41.12
N LYS A 500 12.33 -28.08 41.94
CA LYS A 500 12.90 -27.14 42.90
C LYS A 500 13.63 -26.00 42.18
N GLN A 501 14.45 -26.31 41.18
CA GLN A 501 15.15 -25.29 40.37
C GLN A 501 14.16 -24.38 39.65
N VAL A 502 13.08 -24.92 39.07
CA VAL A 502 12.01 -24.09 38.47
C VAL A 502 11.34 -23.21 39.52
N ALA A 503 11.07 -23.73 40.72
CA ALA A 503 10.48 -22.97 41.83
C ALA A 503 11.41 -21.84 42.32
N GLU A 504 12.71 -22.07 42.34
CA GLU A 504 13.74 -21.07 42.64
C GLU A 504 13.81 -20.00 41.54
N GLN A 505 13.77 -20.40 40.27
CA GLN A 505 13.81 -19.48 39.12
C GLN A 505 12.65 -18.50 39.13
N ILE A 506 11.44 -18.94 39.50
CA ILE A 506 10.29 -18.05 39.64
C ILE A 506 10.26 -17.26 40.96
N GLY A 507 11.29 -17.37 41.80
CA GLY A 507 11.39 -16.70 43.10
C GLY A 507 10.45 -17.24 44.17
N GLN A 508 9.98 -18.49 44.05
CA GLN A 508 9.05 -19.13 44.99
C GLN A 508 9.53 -20.54 45.38
N PRO A 509 10.66 -20.68 46.10
CA PRO A 509 11.30 -21.98 46.37
C PRO A 509 10.41 -22.97 47.16
N LYS A 510 9.40 -22.48 47.89
CA LYS A 510 8.43 -23.32 48.62
C LYS A 510 7.29 -23.87 47.74
N ALA A 511 7.17 -23.42 46.49
CA ALA A 511 6.06 -23.73 45.61
C ALA A 511 6.27 -24.98 44.73
N VAL A 512 7.21 -25.87 45.05
CA VAL A 512 7.59 -27.03 44.23
C VAL A 512 6.39 -27.87 43.77
N ARG A 513 5.45 -28.18 44.67
CA ARG A 513 4.22 -28.94 44.32
C ARG A 513 3.31 -28.16 43.36
N ALA A 514 3.18 -26.86 43.55
CA ALA A 514 2.38 -25.99 42.69
C ALA A 514 3.01 -25.86 41.30
N VAL A 515 4.35 -25.78 41.21
CA VAL A 515 5.10 -25.85 39.96
C VAL A 515 4.79 -27.17 39.24
N GLY A 516 4.80 -28.30 39.94
CA GLY A 516 4.40 -29.59 39.37
C GLY A 516 2.99 -29.57 38.77
N GLY A 517 2.03 -28.97 39.48
CA GLY A 517 0.66 -28.78 38.98
C GLY A 517 0.57 -27.85 37.77
N ALA A 518 1.38 -26.79 37.71
CA ALA A 518 1.45 -25.88 36.57
C ALA A 518 2.10 -26.55 35.35
N ASN A 519 3.15 -27.34 35.56
CA ASN A 519 3.83 -28.13 34.53
C ASN A 519 2.86 -29.12 33.85
N ASN A 520 2.01 -29.79 34.65
CA ASN A 520 1.01 -30.73 34.15
C ASN A 520 -0.14 -30.06 33.39
N LYS A 521 -0.29 -28.74 33.52
CA LYS A 521 -1.35 -27.95 32.86
C LYS A 521 -0.82 -27.10 31.71
N ASN A 522 0.42 -27.33 31.27
CA ASN A 522 1.01 -26.63 30.13
C ASN A 522 0.21 -26.94 28.85
N PRO A 523 -0.46 -25.95 28.23
CA PRO A 523 -1.30 -26.20 27.07
C PRO A 523 -0.48 -26.42 25.79
N VAL A 524 0.76 -25.92 25.67
CA VAL A 524 1.61 -26.11 24.47
C VAL A 524 2.85 -26.94 24.80
N SER A 525 2.61 -28.16 25.31
CA SER A 525 3.67 -29.12 25.62
C SER A 525 4.61 -29.35 24.42
N ILE A 526 5.87 -29.72 24.68
CA ILE A 526 6.98 -29.78 23.69
C ILE A 526 7.59 -28.40 23.41
N ILE A 527 6.78 -27.43 22.98
CA ILE A 527 7.25 -26.07 22.64
C ILE A 527 7.61 -25.29 23.90
N VAL A 528 6.71 -25.30 24.89
CA VAL A 528 7.06 -24.98 26.28
C VAL A 528 7.54 -26.30 26.90
N PRO A 529 8.84 -26.46 27.21
CA PRO A 529 9.45 -27.78 27.35
C PRO A 529 9.27 -28.37 28.76
N CYS A 530 8.02 -28.62 29.14
CA CYS A 530 7.65 -29.22 30.42
C CYS A 530 8.20 -30.65 30.63
N HIS A 531 8.64 -31.33 29.56
CA HIS A 531 9.33 -32.62 29.61
C HIS A 531 10.75 -32.52 30.18
N ARG A 532 11.40 -31.35 30.13
CA ARG A 532 12.74 -31.12 30.69
C ARG A 532 12.77 -31.01 32.22
N VAL A 533 11.61 -30.99 32.88
CA VAL A 533 11.53 -30.88 34.34
C VAL A 533 11.50 -32.28 34.98
N ILE A 534 12.47 -32.64 35.82
CA ILE A 534 12.60 -33.98 36.44
C ILE A 534 12.57 -33.91 37.99
N GLY A 535 12.57 -35.07 38.64
CA GLY A 535 12.72 -35.15 40.10
C GLY A 535 14.13 -34.77 40.54
N ALA A 536 14.28 -34.24 41.76
CA ALA A 536 15.59 -33.82 42.29
C ALA A 536 16.61 -34.96 42.39
N SER A 537 16.16 -36.23 42.44
CA SER A 537 17.01 -37.42 42.40
C SER A 537 17.42 -37.85 40.99
N GLY A 538 17.07 -37.09 39.95
CA GLY A 538 17.19 -37.49 38.55
C GLY A 538 16.04 -38.38 38.06
N ALA A 539 15.08 -38.73 38.92
CA ALA A 539 13.97 -39.60 38.55
C ALA A 539 13.02 -38.92 37.54
N MET A 540 12.64 -39.67 36.49
CA MET A 540 11.60 -39.25 35.56
C MET A 540 10.23 -39.34 36.25
N VAL A 541 9.71 -38.20 36.69
CA VAL A 541 8.38 -38.09 37.30
C VAL A 541 7.57 -37.02 36.59
N GLY A 542 6.26 -37.24 36.47
CA GLY A 542 5.28 -36.25 36.00
C GLY A 542 5.45 -35.73 34.56
N TYR A 543 4.46 -36.01 33.70
CA TYR A 543 4.31 -35.36 32.39
C TYR A 543 2.86 -35.44 31.94
N GLY A 544 2.29 -34.34 31.47
CA GLY A 544 0.89 -34.28 31.05
C GLY A 544 0.55 -35.28 29.93
N GLY A 545 1.52 -35.61 29.06
CA GLY A 545 1.37 -36.59 27.98
C GLY A 545 1.72 -38.04 28.34
N GLY A 546 2.15 -38.32 29.58
CA GLY A 546 2.63 -39.64 30.00
C GLY A 546 4.16 -39.81 30.00
N LEU A 547 4.67 -40.68 30.88
CA LEU A 547 6.12 -40.87 31.05
C LEU A 547 6.80 -41.48 29.81
N ASP A 548 6.06 -42.29 29.05
CA ASP A 548 6.47 -42.85 27.76
C ASP A 548 6.94 -41.76 26.78
N LYS A 549 6.13 -40.70 26.59
CA LYS A 549 6.44 -39.61 25.67
C LYS A 549 7.57 -38.73 26.18
N LYS A 550 7.61 -38.50 27.50
CA LYS A 550 8.70 -37.74 28.14
C LYS A 550 10.05 -38.41 27.92
N GLN A 551 10.11 -39.74 28.03
CA GLN A 551 11.35 -40.48 27.77
C GLN A 551 11.81 -40.34 26.31
N ILE A 552 10.87 -40.41 25.35
CA ILE A 552 11.18 -40.22 23.93
C ILE A 552 11.71 -38.81 23.67
N LEU A 553 11.06 -37.78 24.21
CA LEU A 553 11.48 -36.38 24.04
C LEU A 553 12.86 -36.12 24.64
N LEU A 554 13.14 -36.58 25.86
CA LEU A 554 14.47 -36.41 26.46
C LEU A 554 15.55 -37.18 25.70
N ALA A 555 15.25 -38.41 25.24
CA ALA A 555 16.19 -39.17 24.43
C ALA A 555 16.48 -38.50 23.08
N LEU A 556 15.47 -37.88 22.48
CA LEU A 556 15.62 -37.10 21.25
C LEU A 556 16.56 -35.91 21.46
N GLU A 557 16.42 -35.21 22.58
CA GLU A 557 17.28 -34.06 22.90
C GLU A 557 18.72 -34.44 23.29
N GLN A 558 18.94 -35.69 23.71
CA GLN A 558 20.27 -36.21 24.05
C GLN A 558 21.03 -36.84 22.87
N ARG A 559 20.38 -37.03 21.71
CA ARG A 559 21.08 -37.46 20.48
C ARG A 559 21.96 -36.30 20.00
N GLN A 560 23.21 -36.30 20.47
CA GLN A 560 24.28 -35.53 19.84
C GLN A 560 24.68 -36.23 18.54
N ASP A 561 24.81 -35.46 17.46
CA ASP A 561 25.64 -35.85 16.31
C ASP A 561 27.11 -36.01 16.74
#